data_AF-A0A3A8M4Y3-F1
#
_entry.id   AF-A0A3A8M4Y3-F1
#
_cell.length_a   1.000
_cell.length_b   1.000
_cell.length_c   1.000
_cell.angle_alpha   90.00
_cell.angle_beta   90.00
_cell.angle_gamma   90.00
#
_symmetry.space_group_name_H-M   'P 1'
#
loop_
_entity.id
_entity.type
_entity.pdbx_description
1 polymer ?
#
loop_
_entity_poly.entity_id
_entity_poly.type
_entity_poly.pdbx_seq_one_letter_code
_entity_poly.pdbx_strand_id
1 'polypeptide(L)'
;GMGMSRGQRLRKVELPLAAPVILAGVRTSVIINIGTATIASTVGASTLGTPIIIGLSGFNTAYVIQGALLVALAAIIADRLFERLVQALSQHAK
;
A
#
# COMPACT_ATOMS: atom_id res chain seq x y z
N GLY A 1 18.99 11.01 32.90
CA GLY A 1 19.30 10.28 31.67
C GLY A 1 19.70 8.87 32.03
N MET A 2 18.92 7.85 31.67
CA MET A 2 19.12 6.46 32.08
C MET A 2 20.29 5.75 31.35
N GLY A 3 21.45 6.39 31.18
CA GLY A 3 22.67 5.77 30.63
C GLY A 3 22.60 5.26 29.18
N MET A 4 21.48 5.41 28.47
CA MET A 4 21.33 4.93 27.09
C MET A 4 21.97 5.89 26.08
N SER A 5 22.79 5.34 25.18
CA SER A 5 23.29 6.06 24.00
C SER A 5 22.13 6.43 23.05
N ARG A 6 22.33 7.48 22.23
CA ARG A 6 21.31 7.94 21.27
C ARG A 6 20.78 6.82 20.37
N GLY A 7 21.66 5.94 19.88
CA GLY A 7 21.26 4.79 19.05
C GLY A 7 20.47 3.71 19.81
N GLN A 8 20.78 3.48 21.08
CA GLN A 8 20.00 2.56 21.92
C GLN A 8 18.61 3.11 22.23
N ARG A 9 18.50 4.42 22.51
CA ARG A 9 17.20 5.07 22.75
C ARG A 9 16.33 5.03 21.48
N LEU A 10 16.92 5.33 20.32
CA LEU A 10 16.22 5.26 19.04
C LEU A 10 15.65 3.86 18.78
N ARG A 11 16.47 2.81 18.87
CA ARG A 11 16.04 1.44 18.54
C ARG A 11 15.12 0.80 19.58
N LYS A 12 15.32 1.05 20.86
CA LYS A 12 14.59 0.36 21.94
C LYS A 12 13.35 1.11 22.43
N VAL A 13 13.26 2.41 22.19
CA VAL A 13 12.18 3.25 22.73
C VAL A 13 11.46 3.97 21.60
N GLU A 14 12.16 4.79 20.82
CA GLU A 14 11.51 5.67 19.84
C GLU A 14 10.96 4.90 18.62
N LEU A 15 11.69 3.93 18.07
CA LEU A 15 11.27 3.10 16.95
C LEU A 15 10.03 2.24 17.28
N PRO A 16 9.99 1.48 18.39
CA PRO A 16 8.79 0.72 18.77
C PRO A 16 7.57 1.63 19.01
N LEU A 17 7.77 2.81 19.61
CA LEU A 17 6.69 3.76 19.84
C LEU A 17 6.15 4.38 18.54
N ALA A 18 7.04 4.67 17.59
CA ALA A 18 6.70 5.28 16.31
C ALA A 18 6.25 4.26 15.24
N ALA A 19 6.56 2.97 15.42
CA ALA A 19 6.27 1.92 14.44
C ALA A 19 4.80 1.87 13.98
N PRO A 20 3.78 2.00 14.85
CA PRO A 20 2.39 2.01 14.40
C PRO A 20 2.07 3.16 13.44
N VAL A 21 2.63 4.35 13.69
CA VAL A 21 2.44 5.54 12.86
C VAL A 21 3.18 5.40 11.52
N ILE A 22 4.42 4.90 11.55
CA ILE A 22 5.20 4.65 10.33
C ILE A 22 4.47 3.65 9.44
N LEU A 23 3.98 2.54 10.01
CA LEU A 23 3.25 1.51 9.25
C LEU A 23 1.92 2.04 8.69
N ALA A 24 1.22 2.91 9.40
CA ALA A 24 0.03 3.58 8.87
C ALA A 24 0.38 4.46 7.66
N GLY A 25 1.52 5.16 7.69
CA GLY A 25 2.04 5.89 6.53
C GLY A 25 2.34 4.97 5.35
N VAL A 26 3.07 3.86 5.60
CA VAL A 26 3.40 2.87 4.57
C VAL A 26 2.14 2.28 3.91
N ARG A 27 1.11 1.94 4.70
CA ARG A 27 -0.19 1.46 4.18
C ARG A 27 -0.76 2.45 3.16
N THR A 28 -0.85 3.73 3.51
CA THR A 28 -1.36 4.77 2.61
C THR A 28 -0.49 4.90 1.35
N SER A 29 0.84 4.91 1.49
CA SER A 29 1.74 4.98 0.34
C SER A 29 1.57 3.80 -0.61
N VAL A 30 1.35 2.59 -0.09
CA VAL A 30 1.13 1.39 -0.92
C VAL A 30 -0.16 1.52 -1.73
N ILE A 31 -1.26 1.97 -1.12
CA ILE A 31 -2.54 2.15 -1.82
C ILE A 31 -2.40 3.17 -2.95
N ILE A 32 -1.73 4.30 -2.68
CA ILE A 32 -1.47 5.33 -3.70
C ILE A 32 -0.61 4.74 -4.83
N ASN A 33 0.45 4.01 -4.50
CA ASN A 33 1.34 3.42 -5.49
C ASN A 33 0.65 2.38 -6.38
N ILE A 34 -0.31 1.61 -5.86
CA ILE A 34 -1.13 0.68 -6.67
C ILE A 34 -1.95 1.47 -7.69
N GLY A 35 -2.56 2.59 -7.27
CA GLY A 35 -3.24 3.52 -8.17
C GLY A 35 -2.31 4.09 -9.24
N THR A 36 -1.14 4.61 -8.84
CA THR A 36 -0.15 5.16 -9.77
C THR A 36 0.39 4.10 -10.75
N ALA A 37 0.63 2.86 -10.28
CA ALA A 37 1.07 1.75 -11.13
C ALA A 37 0.01 1.36 -12.18
N THR A 38 -1.27 1.57 -11.89
CA THR A 38 -2.36 1.38 -12.85
C THR A 38 -2.24 2.36 -14.01
N ILE A 39 -1.86 3.61 -13.73
CA ILE A 39 -1.65 4.65 -14.75
C ILE A 39 -0.46 4.32 -15.66
N ALA A 40 0.54 3.56 -15.21
CA ALA A 40 1.68 3.18 -16.05
C ALA A 40 1.29 2.39 -17.33
N SER A 41 0.07 1.83 -17.40
CA SER A 41 -0.46 1.27 -18.64
C SER A 41 -0.57 2.29 -19.79
N THR A 42 -0.67 3.59 -19.50
CA THR A 42 -0.75 4.64 -20.53
C THR A 42 0.55 4.84 -21.29
N VAL A 43 1.70 4.49 -20.69
CA VAL A 43 3.03 4.60 -21.31
C VAL A 43 3.49 3.29 -21.94
N GLY A 44 2.57 2.34 -22.17
CA GLY A 44 2.85 1.05 -22.82
C GLY A 44 3.38 -0.04 -21.87
N ALA A 45 3.40 0.19 -20.55
CA ALA A 45 3.70 -0.87 -19.60
C ALA A 45 2.52 -1.84 -19.48
N SER A 46 2.80 -3.15 -19.34
CA SER A 46 1.76 -4.12 -19.01
C SER A 46 1.51 -4.11 -17.51
N THR A 47 0.32 -3.67 -17.09
CA THR A 47 -0.08 -3.63 -15.67
C THR A 47 -1.49 -4.19 -15.48
N LEU A 48 -1.93 -4.37 -14.24
CA LEU A 48 -3.31 -4.77 -13.95
C LEU A 48 -4.35 -3.76 -14.46
N GLY A 49 -3.92 -2.51 -14.72
CA GLY A 49 -4.72 -1.44 -15.32
C GLY A 49 -4.86 -1.50 -16.83
N THR A 50 -4.17 -2.40 -17.53
CA THR A 50 -4.19 -2.44 -19.00
C THR A 50 -5.61 -2.58 -19.59
N PRO A 51 -6.53 -3.40 -19.04
CA PRO A 51 -7.91 -3.47 -19.53
C PRO A 51 -8.67 -2.15 -19.39
N ILE A 52 -8.32 -1.31 -18.41
CA ILE A 52 -8.94 0.02 -18.21
C ILE A 52 -8.60 0.92 -19.40
N ILE A 53 -7.32 0.96 -19.78
CA ILE A 53 -6.85 1.79 -20.88
C ILE A 53 -7.40 1.29 -22.22
N ILE A 54 -7.37 -0.03 -22.45
CA ILE A 54 -7.95 -0.64 -23.65
C ILE A 54 -9.46 -0.36 -23.74
N GLY A 55 -10.19 -0.54 -22.65
CA GLY A 55 -11.62 -0.26 -22.58
C GLY A 55 -11.96 1.20 -22.86
N LEU A 56 -11.14 2.13 -22.33
CA LEU A 56 -11.30 3.55 -22.56
C LEU A 56 -11.09 3.92 -24.04
N SER A 57 -10.04 3.38 -24.67
CA SER A 57 -9.77 3.60 -26.10
C SER A 57 -10.85 3.00 -27.01
N GLY A 58 -11.43 1.87 -26.61
CA GLY A 58 -12.50 1.19 -27.35
C GLY A 58 -13.92 1.64 -27.00
N PHE A 59 -14.10 2.68 -26.17
CA PHE A 59 -15.40 3.08 -25.61
C PHE A 59 -16.21 1.92 -25.00
N ASN A 60 -15.52 0.91 -24.48
CA ASN A 60 -16.10 -0.29 -23.91
C ASN A 60 -16.06 -0.21 -22.38
N THR A 61 -17.14 0.29 -21.80
CA THR A 61 -17.30 0.41 -20.34
C THR A 61 -17.19 -0.93 -19.63
N ALA A 62 -17.60 -2.04 -20.25
CA ALA A 62 -17.50 -3.36 -19.62
C ALA A 62 -16.03 -3.75 -19.38
N TYR A 63 -15.14 -3.46 -20.35
CA TYR A 63 -13.70 -3.68 -20.19
C TYR A 63 -13.07 -2.76 -19.14
N VAL A 64 -13.53 -1.51 -19.08
CA VAL A 64 -13.09 -0.54 -18.04
C VAL A 64 -13.44 -1.07 -16.65
N ILE A 65 -14.69 -1.51 -16.45
CA ILE A 65 -15.16 -2.06 -15.17
C ILE A 65 -14.39 -3.33 -14.81
N GLN A 66 -14.14 -4.22 -15.77
CA GLN A 66 -13.36 -5.44 -15.54
C GLN A 66 -11.94 -5.12 -15.01
N GLY A 67 -11.24 -4.18 -15.66
CA GLY A 67 -9.92 -3.75 -15.21
C GLY A 67 -9.97 -3.04 -13.86
N ALA A 68 -10.93 -2.14 -13.66
CA ALA A 68 -11.11 -1.42 -12.40
C ALA A 68 -11.39 -2.38 -11.24
N LEU A 69 -12.19 -3.42 -11.46
CA LEU A 69 -12.54 -4.41 -10.44
C LEU A 69 -11.32 -5.26 -10.05
N LEU A 70 -10.48 -5.65 -11.02
CA LEU A 70 -9.21 -6.35 -10.74
C LEU A 70 -8.24 -5.49 -9.93
N VAL A 71 -8.06 -4.22 -10.30
CA VAL A 71 -7.18 -3.28 -9.59
C VAL A 71 -7.71 -3.00 -8.18
N ALA A 72 -9.02 -2.77 -8.03
CA ALA A 72 -9.66 -2.52 -6.75
C ALA A 72 -9.52 -3.73 -5.80
N LEU A 73 -9.71 -4.95 -6.30
CA LEU A 73 -9.48 -6.16 -5.52
C LEU A 73 -8.03 -6.27 -5.05
N ALA A 74 -7.05 -6.02 -5.93
CA ALA A 74 -5.64 -6.03 -5.56
C ALA A 74 -5.32 -4.98 -4.47
N ALA A 75 -5.88 -3.77 -4.60
CA ALA A 75 -5.72 -2.71 -3.61
C ALA A 75 -6.32 -3.11 -2.25
N ILE A 76 -7.51 -3.70 -2.23
CA ILE A 76 -8.16 -4.17 -0.99
C ILE A 76 -7.36 -5.31 -0.34
N ILE A 77 -6.85 -6.25 -1.13
CA ILE A 77 -6.03 -7.35 -0.60
C ILE A 77 -4.76 -6.80 0.04
N ALA A 78 -4.07 -5.87 -0.63
CA ALA A 78 -2.88 -5.23 -0.09
C ALA A 78 -3.21 -4.47 1.21
N ASP A 79 -4.29 -3.69 1.20
CA ASP A 79 -4.76 -2.93 2.36
C ASP A 79 -5.02 -3.82 3.58
N ARG A 80 -5.76 -4.93 3.39
CA ARG A 80 -6.04 -5.90 4.44
C ARG A 80 -4.79 -6.63 4.95
N LEU A 81 -3.83 -6.91 4.07
CA LEU A 81 -2.55 -7.50 4.47
C LEU A 81 -1.76 -6.54 5.36
N PHE A 82 -1.67 -5.26 4.98
CA PHE A 82 -1.01 -4.23 5.79
C PHE A 82 -1.72 -4.01 7.13
N GLU A 83 -3.04 -4.00 7.14
CA GLU A 83 -3.82 -3.88 8.37
C GLU A 83 -3.56 -5.04 9.35
N ARG A 84 -3.50 -6.28 8.85
CA ARG A 84 -3.12 -7.45 9.66
C ARG A 84 -1.68 -7.38 10.16
N LEU A 85 -0.74 -6.90 9.34
CA LEU A 85 0.65 -6.70 9.76
C LEU A 85 0.76 -5.65 10.88
N VAL A 86 0.04 -4.55 10.78
CA VAL A 86 -0.05 -3.51 11.81
C VAL A 86 -0.63 -4.07 13.11
N GLN A 87 -1.71 -4.85 13.02
CA GLN A 87 -2.33 -5.48 14.18
C GLN A 87 -1.38 -6.48 14.85
N ALA A 88 -0.71 -7.34 14.09
CA ALA A 88 0.24 -8.32 14.63
C ALA A 88 1.43 -7.65 15.35
N LEU A 89 1.94 -6.54 14.80
CA LEU A 89 3.04 -5.79 15.39
C LEU A 89 2.62 -4.98 16.62
N SER A 90 1.40 -4.42 16.62
CA SER A 90 0.86 -3.73 17.79
C SER A 90 0.49 -4.67 18.95
N GLN A 91 0.12 -5.92 18.66
CA GLN A 91 -0.11 -6.96 19.68
C GLN A 91 1.20 -7.39 20.38
N HIS A 92 2.34 -7.40 19.69
CA HIS A 92 3.65 -7.74 20.27
C HIS A 92 4.30 -6.59 21.07
N ALA A 93 3.72 -5.40 21.03
CA ALA A 93 4.20 -4.22 21.76
C ALA A 93 3.47 -3.99 23.10
N LYS A 94 2.51 -4.85 23.46
CA LYS A 94 1.91 -4.94 24.79
C LYS A 94 2.58 -6.07 25.57
#